data_AF-A0A7L3DSG6-F1
#
_entry.id   AF-A0A7L3DSG6-F1
#
_cell.length_a   1.000
_cell.length_b   1.000
_cell.length_c   1.000
_cell.angle_alpha   90.00
_cell.angle_beta   90.00
_cell.angle_gamma   90.00
#
_symmetry.space_group_name_H-M   'P 1'
#
loop_
_entity.id
_entity.type
_entity.pdbx_description
1 polymer ?
#
loop_
_entity_poly.entity_id
_entity_poly.type
_entity_poly.pdbx_seq_one_letter_code
_entity_poly.pdbx_strand_id
1 'polypeptide(L)' 'VTFSTINIFPQNGLNCFSLNPKAGEIHLTDALDFEDVRSYEIQIEATDKGTPPLSGH' A
#
# COMPACT_ATOMS: atom_id res chain seq x y z
N VAL A 1 2.15 -1.51 15.80
CA VAL A 1 2.46 -1.31 14.38
C VAL A 1 1.15 -1.17 13.63
N THR A 2 1.05 -0.16 12.78
CA THR A 2 -0.04 0.07 11.82
C THR A 2 0.59 0.36 10.46
N PHE A 3 -0.03 -0.14 9.40
CA PHE A 3 0.45 0.04 8.03
C PHE A 3 -0.41 1.04 7.28
N SER A 4 0.22 1.89 6.47
CA SER A 4 -0.46 2.85 5.60
C SER A 4 0.25 2.96 4.26
N THR A 5 -0.53 3.18 3.20
CA THR A 5 0.00 3.49 1.87
C THR A 5 0.37 4.97 1.80
N ILE A 6 1.60 5.25 1.39
CA ILE A 6 2.12 6.61 1.18
C ILE A 6 1.91 7.07 -0.26
N ASN A 7 2.24 6.21 -1.22
CA ASN A 7 2.12 6.52 -2.64
C ASN A 7 1.87 5.25 -3.46
N ILE A 8 1.16 5.39 -4.57
CA ILE A 8 1.03 4.35 -5.60
C ILE A 8 1.26 4.98 -6.97
N PHE A 9 2.11 4.35 -7.77
CA PHE A 9 2.35 4.72 -9.16
C PHE A 9 2.12 3.53 -10.11
N PRO A 10 1.37 3.71 -11.21
CA PRO A 10 0.55 4.87 -11.56
C PRO A 10 -0.64 5.09 -10.61
N GLN A 11 -1.20 6.31 -10.58
CA GLN A 11 -2.22 6.71 -9.59
C GLN A 11 -3.53 5.90 -9.66
N ASN A 12 -3.84 5.28 -10.80
CA ASN A 12 -4.99 4.38 -10.92
C ASN A 12 -4.86 3.14 -10.01
N GLY A 13 -3.66 2.78 -9.56
CA GLY A 13 -3.44 1.70 -8.61
C GLY A 13 -4.12 1.91 -7.25
N LEU A 14 -4.43 3.16 -6.86
CA LEU A 14 -5.20 3.44 -5.63
C LEU A 14 -6.59 2.79 -5.64
N ASN A 15 -7.14 2.50 -6.82
CA ASN A 15 -8.45 1.85 -6.97
C ASN A 15 -8.34 0.32 -7.10
N CYS A 16 -7.14 -0.20 -7.39
CA CYS A 16 -6.91 -1.63 -7.65
C CYS A 16 -6.41 -2.37 -6.40
N PHE A 17 -5.85 -1.67 -5.42
CA PHE A 17 -5.24 -2.26 -4.23
C PHE A 17 -5.86 -1.72 -2.94
N SER A 18 -6.06 -2.61 -1.97
CA SER A 18 -6.41 -2.27 -0.60
C SER A 18 -5.36 -2.84 0.37
N LEU A 19 -5.03 -2.07 1.41
CA LEU A 19 -4.09 -2.47 2.47
C LEU A 19 -4.86 -2.69 3.78
N ASN A 20 -4.66 -3.84 4.41
CA ASN A 20 -5.12 -4.08 5.77
C ASN A 20 -4.14 -3.39 6.75
N PRO A 21 -4.55 -2.31 7.46
CA PRO A 21 -3.64 -1.54 8.30
C PRO A 21 -3.18 -2.29 9.56
N LYS A 22 -3.80 -3.42 9.91
CA LYS A 22 -3.42 -4.25 11.07
C LYS A 22 -2.55 -5.44 10.68
N ALA A 23 -2.88 -6.12 9.58
CA ALA A 23 -2.19 -7.32 9.13
C ALA A 23 -1.03 -7.03 8.16
N GLY A 24 -1.05 -5.89 7.48
CA GLY A 24 -0.09 -5.57 6.42
C GLY A 24 -0.35 -6.30 5.10
N GLU A 25 -1.52 -6.95 4.96
CA GLU A 25 -1.90 -7.67 3.75
C GLU A 25 -2.39 -6.71 2.67
N ILE A 26 -1.96 -6.94 1.43
CA ILE A 26 -2.43 -6.23 0.25
C ILE A 26 -3.38 -7.14 -0.52
N HIS A 27 -4.57 -6.63 -0.83
CA HIS A 27 -5.62 -7.34 -1.57
C HIS A 27 -5.99 -6.56 -2.83
N LEU A 28 -6.32 -7.29 -3.90
CA LEU A 28 -6.86 -6.69 -5.12
C LEU A 28 -8.33 -6.34 -4.92
N THR A 29 -8.70 -5.13 -5.31
CA THR A 29 -10.09 -4.65 -5.35
C THR A 29 -10.65 -4.61 -6.77
N ASP A 30 -9.77 -4.67 -7.78
CA ASP A 30 -10.13 -4.74 -9.19
C ASP A 30 -9.18 -5.66 -9.96
N ALA A 31 -9.58 -6.07 -11.16
CA ALA A 31 -8.74 -6.85 -12.05
C ALA A 31 -7.56 -6.01 -12.57
N LEU A 32 -6.41 -6.65 -12.76
CA LEU A 32 -5.24 -6.03 -13.38
C LEU A 32 -5.14 -6.48 -14.83
N ASP A 33 -4.93 -5.53 -15.74
CA ASP A 33 -4.58 -5.80 -17.13
C ASP A 33 -3.16 -5.32 -17.42
N PHE A 34 -2.31 -6.22 -17.92
CA PHE A 34 -0.91 -5.94 -18.23
C PHE A 34 -0.75 -4.97 -19.42
N GLU A 35 -1.68 -5.00 -20.37
CA GLU A 35 -1.64 -4.10 -21.52
C GLU A 35 -1.96 -2.65 -21.13
N ASP A 36 -2.76 -2.47 -20.06
CA ASP A 36 -3.07 -1.15 -19.49
C ASP A 36 -1.95 -0.65 -18.56
N VAL A 37 -1.53 -1.47 -17.58
CA VAL A 37 -0.46 -1.14 -16.65
C VAL A 37 0.46 -2.33 -16.44
N ARG A 38 1.72 -2.16 -16.86
CA ARG A 38 2.73 -3.22 -16.79
C ARG A 38 3.27 -3.48 -15.38
N SER A 39 3.25 -2.46 -14.53
CA SER A 39 3.79 -2.53 -13.18
C SER A 39 3.20 -1.46 -12.28
N TYR A 40 2.99 -1.81 -11.02
CA TYR A 40 2.64 -0.88 -9.96
C TYR A 40 3.78 -0.80 -8.95
N GLU A 41 4.10 0.41 -8.50
CA GLU A 41 4.99 0.68 -7.39
C GLU A 41 4.14 1.19 -6.23
N ILE A 42 4.20 0.51 -5.08
CA ILE A 42 3.41 0.81 -3.89
C ILE A 42 4.37 1.09 -2.75
N GLN A 43 4.31 2.30 -2.21
CA GLN A 43 5.08 2.71 -1.05
C GLN A 43 4.24 2.54 0.22
N ILE A 44 4.70 1.68 1.14
CA ILE A 44 4.06 1.41 2.43
C ILE A 44 4.92 1.96 3.57
N GLU A 45 4.27 2.48 4.60
CA GLU A 45 4.90 2.86 5.87
C GLU A 45 4.35 1.98 7.00
N ALA A 46 5.23 1.51 7.87
CA ALA A 46 4.88 0.83 9.11
C ALA A 46 5.20 1.71 10.32
N THR A 47 4.18 2.06 11.10
CA THR A 47 4.29 2.94 12.28
C THR A 47 4.02 2.17 13.55
N ASP A 48 4.97 2.13 14.49
CA ASP A 48 4.77 1.46 15.77
C ASP A 48 3.86 2.25 16.75
N LYS A 49 3.62 1.69 17.94
CA LYS A 49 2.83 2.36 19.00
C LYS A 49 3.73 2.93 20.11
N GLY A 50 5.02 3.11 19.83
CA GLY A 50 5.99 3.65 20.77
C GLY A 50 5.73 5.12 21.12
N THR A 51 6.47 5.63 22.09
CA THR A 51 6.47 7.06 22.41
C THR A 51 7.93 7.52 22.57
N PRO A 52 8.52 8.20 21.56
CA PRO A 52 7.91 8.56 20.27
C PRO A 52 7.68 7.33 19.37
N PRO A 53 6.73 7.40 18.42
CA PRO A 53 6.53 6.33 17.45
C PRO A 53 7.71 6.27 16.47
N LEU A 54 8.14 5.07 16.10
CA LEU A 54 9.09 4.85 15.02
C LEU A 54 8.34 4.46 13.74
N SER A 55 8.73 5.06 12.61
CA SER A 55 8.28 4.65 11.28
C SER A 55 9.43 4.10 10.44
N GLY A 56 9.12 3.15 9.56
CA GLY A 56 10.04 2.54 8.61
C GLY A 56 9.40 2.38 7.24
N HIS A 57 10.22 2.45 6.19
CA HIS A 57 9.83 2.36 4.78
C HIS A 57 10.26 1.03 4.18
#